data_AF-A0A0S2DK73-F1
#
_entry.id   AF-A0A0S2DK73-F1
#
_cell.length_a   1.000
_cell.length_b   1.000
_cell.length_c   1.000
_cell.angle_alpha   90.00
_cell.angle_beta   90.00
_cell.angle_gamma   90.00
#
_symmetry.space_group_name_H-M   'P 1'
#
loop_
_entity.id
_entity.type
_entity.pdbx_description
1 polymer ?
#
loop_
_entity_poly.entity_id
_entity_poly.type
_entity_poly.pdbx_seq_one_letter_code
_entity_poly.pdbx_strand_id
1 'polypeptide(L)'
;MHRSRLAQLVIDCETTDPDWAAQFWAQALGCRIQALGDAADEMYRRLLMHANQPCLLVQAVPHASRVHLDIETDDVEAEVVRLERLGAARIAQVKRWWVMAAPTGQRFCVLPPQRQDFPAHSNVWR
;
A
#
# COMPACT_ATOMS: atom_id res chain seq x y z
N MET A 1 19.28 11.43 -3.97
CA MET A 1 19.27 10.14 -4.67
C MET A 1 18.65 9.11 -3.75
N HIS A 2 17.55 8.50 -4.16
CA HIS A 2 16.77 7.55 -3.38
C HIS A 2 16.20 6.45 -4.29
N ARG A 3 15.64 5.40 -3.71
CA ARG A 3 15.05 4.27 -4.43
C ARG A 3 13.58 4.15 -4.12
N SER A 4 12.79 3.83 -5.13
CA SER A 4 11.38 3.46 -4.93
C SER A 4 10.89 2.41 -5.92
N ARG A 5 9.85 1.67 -5.53
CA ARG A 5 9.11 0.75 -6.39
C ARG A 5 7.69 0.55 -5.87
N LEU A 6 6.84 -0.05 -6.71
CA LEU A 6 5.54 -0.55 -6.26
C LEU A 6 5.76 -1.64 -5.21
N ALA A 7 5.14 -1.47 -4.04
CA ALA A 7 5.15 -2.48 -2.99
C ALA A 7 4.02 -3.48 -3.21
N GLN A 8 2.78 -2.98 -3.21
CA GLN A 8 1.55 -3.79 -3.21
C GLN A 8 0.35 -2.98 -3.73
N LEU A 9 -0.72 -3.70 -4.07
CA LEU A 9 -2.05 -3.11 -4.23
C LEU A 9 -2.81 -3.31 -2.92
N VAL A 10 -3.55 -2.29 -2.51
CA VAL A 10 -4.36 -2.32 -1.30
C VAL A 10 -5.82 -2.25 -1.70
N ILE A 11 -6.62 -3.22 -1.23
CA ILE A 11 -8.06 -3.26 -1.41
C ILE A 11 -8.70 -2.61 -0.17
N ASP A 12 -9.14 -1.37 -0.34
CA ASP A 12 -9.85 -0.61 0.66
C ASP A 12 -11.30 -1.09 0.71
N CYS A 13 -11.70 -1.63 1.85
CA CYS A 13 -13.05 -2.11 2.12
C CYS A 13 -13.72 -1.19 3.15
N GLU A 14 -14.83 -0.56 2.77
CA GLU A 14 -15.66 0.23 3.68
C GLU A 14 -16.34 -0.67 4.72
N THR A 15 -15.63 -0.93 5.82
CA THR A 15 -16.05 -1.84 6.90
C THR A 15 -15.21 -1.59 8.15
N THR A 16 -15.71 -2.05 9.30
CA THR A 16 -14.94 -2.16 10.54
C THR A 16 -14.42 -3.58 10.79
N ASP A 17 -14.79 -4.56 9.95
CA ASP A 17 -14.39 -5.96 10.06
C ASP A 17 -13.42 -6.34 8.91
N PRO A 18 -12.10 -6.25 9.14
CA PRO A 18 -11.09 -6.61 8.15
C PRO A 18 -11.01 -8.13 7.91
N ASP A 19 -11.40 -8.96 8.87
CA ASP A 19 -11.38 -10.42 8.72
C ASP A 19 -12.47 -10.88 7.75
N TRP A 20 -13.68 -10.36 7.89
CA TRP A 20 -14.79 -10.63 6.97
C TRP A 20 -14.43 -10.23 5.54
N ALA A 21 -13.88 -9.03 5.35
CA ALA A 21 -13.46 -8.55 4.03
C ALA A 21 -12.33 -9.41 3.43
N ALA A 22 -11.34 -9.77 4.24
CA ALA A 22 -10.23 -10.59 3.79
C ALA A 22 -10.66 -12.03 3.45
N GLN A 23 -11.61 -12.61 4.19
CA GLN A 23 -12.17 -13.93 3.89
C GLN A 23 -12.82 -13.97 2.51
N PHE A 24 -13.59 -12.94 2.15
CA PHE A 24 -14.17 -12.84 0.81
C PHE A 24 -13.08 -12.84 -0.27
N TRP A 25 -12.10 -11.95 -0.17
CA TRP A 25 -11.04 -11.84 -1.19
C TRP A 25 -10.14 -13.07 -1.25
N ALA A 26 -9.84 -13.69 -0.11
CA ALA A 26 -9.08 -14.92 -0.06
C ALA A 26 -9.79 -16.07 -0.78
N GLN A 27 -11.10 -16.22 -0.57
CA GLN A 27 -11.90 -17.22 -1.28
C GLN A 27 -12.01 -16.91 -2.78
N ALA A 28 -12.25 -15.64 -3.13
CA ALA A 28 -12.37 -15.22 -4.53
C ALA A 28 -11.07 -15.45 -5.33
N LEU A 29 -9.91 -15.29 -4.69
CA LEU A 29 -8.60 -15.44 -5.32
C LEU A 29 -7.96 -16.82 -5.08
N GLY A 30 -8.59 -17.68 -4.29
CA GLY A 30 -8.07 -19.01 -3.95
C GLY A 30 -6.76 -18.98 -3.15
N CYS A 31 -6.55 -17.96 -2.32
CA CYS A 31 -5.33 -17.78 -1.54
C CYS A 31 -5.57 -17.86 -0.03
N ARG A 32 -4.48 -17.90 0.75
CA ARG A 32 -4.53 -17.86 2.22
C ARG A 32 -4.38 -16.45 2.74
N ILE A 33 -4.89 -16.21 3.95
CA ILE A 33 -4.69 -14.95 4.69
C ILE A 33 -3.49 -15.11 5.61
N GLN A 34 -2.62 -14.11 5.66
CA GLN A 34 -1.58 -13.96 6.67
C GLN A 34 -2.01 -12.86 7.64
N ALA A 35 -2.14 -13.21 8.92
CA ALA A 35 -2.29 -12.25 9.98
C ALA A 35 -0.99 -11.45 10.15
N LEU A 36 -1.13 -10.14 10.37
CA LEU A 36 -0.02 -9.25 10.67
C LEU A 36 0.12 -9.12 12.20
N GLY A 37 1.36 -8.96 12.69
CA GLY A 37 1.72 -9.24 14.08
C GLY A 37 1.42 -8.12 15.09
N ASP A 38 1.19 -6.87 14.64
CA ASP A 38 1.08 -5.72 15.55
C ASP A 38 -0.36 -5.17 15.64
N ALA A 39 -0.71 -4.55 16.77
CA ALA A 39 -2.01 -3.89 16.97
C ALA A 39 -2.27 -2.72 15.97
N ALA A 40 -1.21 -2.12 15.44
CA ALA A 40 -1.30 -1.16 14.33
C ALA A 40 -1.80 -1.79 13.02
N ASP A 41 -1.75 -3.12 12.93
CA ASP A 41 -2.14 -3.93 11.79
C ASP A 41 -3.55 -4.52 11.93
N GLU A 42 -4.30 -4.19 12.98
CA GLU A 42 -5.63 -4.73 13.23
C GLU A 42 -6.57 -4.51 12.04
N MET A 43 -6.46 -3.36 11.37
CA MET A 43 -7.26 -2.99 10.20
C MET A 43 -6.81 -3.65 8.88
N TYR A 44 -5.74 -4.44 8.90
CA TYR A 44 -5.09 -4.93 7.69
C TYR A 44 -4.97 -6.46 7.67
N ARG A 45 -5.13 -7.07 6.49
CA ARG A 45 -4.88 -8.49 6.26
C ARG A 45 -4.11 -8.69 4.97
N ARG A 46 -3.00 -9.43 5.04
CA ARG A 46 -2.19 -9.73 3.85
C ARG A 46 -2.72 -10.99 3.18
N LEU A 47 -2.86 -10.95 1.86
CA LEU A 47 -3.17 -12.15 1.07
C LEU A 47 -1.86 -12.79 0.60
N LEU A 48 -1.73 -14.10 0.82
CA LEU A 48 -0.56 -14.88 0.43
C LEU A 48 -0.64 -15.22 -1.06
N MET A 49 -0.12 -14.31 -1.87
CA MET A 49 -0.06 -14.42 -3.34
C MET A 49 1.19 -15.21 -3.79
N HIS A 50 1.14 -15.76 -5.00
CA HIS A 50 2.34 -16.34 -5.61
C HIS A 50 3.38 -15.26 -5.92
N ALA A 51 4.67 -15.63 -5.93
CA ALA A 51 5.77 -14.68 -6.13
C ALA A 51 5.73 -13.94 -7.49
N ASN A 52 5.06 -14.50 -8.49
CA ASN A 52 4.85 -13.89 -9.81
C ASN A 52 3.56 -13.07 -9.92
N GLN A 53 2.81 -12.91 -8.83
CA GLN A 53 1.58 -12.10 -8.76
C GLN A 53 1.83 -10.84 -7.93
N PRO A 54 1.04 -9.76 -8.14
CA PRO A 54 1.13 -8.58 -7.28
C PRO A 54 0.90 -8.93 -5.81
N CYS A 55 1.65 -8.31 -4.91
CA CYS A 55 1.34 -8.36 -3.48
C CYS A 55 0.00 -7.66 -3.23
N LEU A 56 -0.87 -8.28 -2.43
CA LEU A 56 -2.18 -7.75 -2.08
C LEU A 56 -2.32 -7.59 -0.56
N LEU A 57 -2.89 -6.46 -0.16
CA LEU A 57 -3.30 -6.15 1.20
C LEU A 57 -4.79 -5.79 1.19
N VAL A 58 -5.54 -6.27 2.18
CA VAL A 58 -6.92 -5.83 2.44
C VAL A 58 -6.87 -4.87 3.61
N GLN A 59 -7.55 -3.73 3.49
CA GLN A 59 -7.63 -2.70 4.52
C GLN A 59 -9.09 -2.37 4.83
N ALA A 60 -9.47 -2.41 6.10
CA ALA A 60 -10.73 -1.85 6.57
C ALA A 60 -10.61 -0.31 6.69
N VAL A 61 -11.56 0.42 6.10
CA VAL A 61 -11.56 1.89 6.03
C VAL A 61 -12.94 2.48 6.31
N PRO A 62 -13.03 3.76 6.74
CA PRO A 62 -14.30 4.46 6.95
C PRO A 62 -14.81 5.21 5.70
N HIS A 63 -14.15 5.08 4.55
CA HIS A 63 -14.54 5.75 3.29
C HIS A 63 -14.97 4.72 2.24
N ALA A 64 -15.63 5.18 1.18
CA ALA A 64 -16.03 4.35 0.05
C ALA A 64 -14.90 3.43 -0.45
N SER A 65 -15.24 2.15 -0.68
CA SER A 65 -14.33 1.10 -1.13
C SER A 65 -13.65 1.45 -2.45
N ARG A 66 -12.35 1.15 -2.55
CA ARG A 66 -11.52 1.38 -3.74
C ARG A 66 -10.26 0.52 -3.70
N VAL A 67 -9.42 0.62 -4.74
CA VAL A 67 -8.07 0.05 -4.73
C VAL A 67 -7.06 1.19 -4.81
N HIS A 68 -6.00 1.13 -4.00
CA HIS A 68 -4.91 2.08 -4.07
C HIS A 68 -3.54 1.39 -4.19
N LEU A 69 -2.53 2.17 -4.57
CA LEU A 69 -1.15 1.72 -4.71
C LEU A 69 -0.34 2.10 -3.48
N ASP A 70 0.53 1.19 -3.05
CA ASP A 70 1.60 1.48 -2.10
C ASP A 70 2.93 1.58 -2.85
N ILE A 71 3.59 2.73 -2.73
CA ILE A 71 4.96 2.94 -3.21
C ILE A 71 5.88 2.86 -2.01
N GLU A 72 6.78 1.88 -2.00
CA GLU A 72 7.81 1.77 -0.97
C GLU A 72 9.11 2.44 -1.39
N THR A 73 9.78 3.10 -0.46
CA THR A 73 11.01 3.85 -0.71
C THR A 73 11.93 3.89 0.51
N ASP A 74 13.24 4.04 0.29
CA ASP A 74 14.21 4.28 1.36
C ASP A 74 14.27 5.74 1.83
N ASP A 75 13.59 6.66 1.14
CA ASP A 75 13.43 8.06 1.55
C ASP A 75 12.03 8.56 1.18
N VAL A 76 11.11 8.54 2.16
CA VAL A 76 9.70 8.90 1.97
C VAL A 76 9.55 10.34 1.52
N GLU A 77 10.28 11.27 2.12
CA GLU A 77 10.12 12.68 1.83
C GLU A 77 10.71 13.01 0.44
N ALA A 78 11.87 12.44 0.09
CA ALA A 78 12.42 12.61 -1.25
C ALA A 78 11.51 12.07 -2.35
N GLU A 79 10.85 10.92 -2.11
CA GLU A 79 9.89 10.35 -3.07
C GLU A 79 8.62 11.17 -3.18
N VAL A 80 8.08 11.68 -2.06
CA VAL A 80 6.93 12.59 -2.08
C VAL A 80 7.25 13.84 -2.89
N VAL A 81 8.40 14.49 -2.64
CA VAL A 81 8.84 15.68 -3.41
C VAL A 81 8.99 15.35 -4.90
N ARG A 82 9.52 14.17 -5.25
CA ARG A 82 9.62 13.72 -6.64
C ARG A 82 8.24 13.59 -7.29
N LEU A 83 7.26 13.05 -6.58
CA LEU A 83 5.90 12.85 -7.08
C LEU A 83 5.12 14.18 -7.15
N GLU A 84 5.35 15.12 -6.24
CA GLU A 84 4.81 16.47 -6.31
C GLU A 84 5.26 17.19 -7.59
N ARG A 85 6.52 17.01 -8.02
CA ARG A 85 7.03 17.53 -9.30
C ARG A 85 6.34 16.91 -10.53
N LEU A 86 5.70 15.76 -10.39
CA LEU A 86 4.86 15.14 -11.43
C LEU A 86 3.38 15.57 -11.35
N GLY A 87 3.04 16.45 -10.40
CA GLY A 87 1.70 16.98 -10.20
C GLY A 87 0.87 16.25 -9.14
N ALA A 88 1.45 15.32 -8.38
CA ALA A 88 0.75 14.73 -7.24
C ALA A 88 0.61 15.75 -6.09
N ALA A 89 -0.40 15.58 -5.24
CA ALA A 89 -0.63 16.41 -4.07
C ALA A 89 -0.58 15.59 -2.78
N ARG A 90 -0.01 16.15 -1.70
CA ARG A 90 -0.14 15.58 -0.36
C ARG A 90 -1.56 15.70 0.16
N ILE A 91 -2.02 14.67 0.83
CA ILE A 91 -3.39 14.60 1.35
C ILE A 91 -3.39 14.52 2.86
N ALA A 92 -2.61 13.58 3.41
CA ALA A 92 -2.52 13.37 4.84
C ALA A 92 -1.21 12.66 5.16
N GLN A 93 -0.61 13.02 6.29
CA GLN A 93 0.46 12.25 6.88
C GLN A 93 -0.14 11.26 7.86
N VAL A 94 0.21 9.98 7.74
CA VAL A 94 -0.25 8.92 8.63
C VAL A 94 0.97 8.24 9.21
N LYS A 95 1.21 8.42 10.52
CA LYS A 95 2.39 7.91 11.21
C LYS A 95 3.69 8.28 10.46
N ARG A 96 4.30 7.32 9.76
CA ARG A 96 5.59 7.43 9.06
C ARG A 96 5.46 7.50 7.53
N TRP A 97 4.27 7.63 6.98
CA TRP A 97 4.02 7.66 5.54
C TRP A 97 3.06 8.77 5.12
N TRP A 98 2.98 9.01 3.82
CA TRP A 98 2.08 9.98 3.21
C TRP A 98 1.01 9.31 2.38
N VAL A 99 -0.24 9.75 2.54
CA VAL A 99 -1.28 9.59 1.52
C VAL A 99 -1.15 10.75 0.55
N MET A 100 -1.10 10.43 -0.74
CA MET A 100 -1.03 11.38 -1.85
C MET A 100 -2.23 11.19 -2.79
N ALA A 101 -2.46 12.17 -3.65
CA ALA A 101 -3.39 12.10 -4.76
C ALA A 101 -2.67 12.35 -6.09
N ALA A 102 -2.92 11.51 -7.08
CA ALA A 102 -2.48 11.74 -8.45
C ALA A 102 -3.26 12.92 -9.09
N PRO A 103 -2.77 13.51 -10.19
CA PRO A 103 -3.47 14.61 -10.89
C PRO A 103 -4.93 14.29 -11.26
N THR A 104 -5.22 13.01 -11.52
CA THR A 104 -6.55 12.51 -11.89
C THR A 104 -7.38 12.02 -10.70
N GLY A 105 -6.93 12.24 -9.45
CA GLY A 105 -7.72 12.04 -8.23
C GLY A 105 -7.55 10.71 -7.50
N GLN A 106 -6.81 9.74 -8.06
CA GLN A 106 -6.53 8.47 -7.37
C GLN A 106 -5.68 8.71 -6.13
N ARG A 107 -6.09 8.11 -5.01
CA ARG A 107 -5.27 8.09 -3.78
C ARG A 107 -4.24 6.98 -3.87
N PHE A 108 -3.08 7.21 -3.31
CA PHE A 108 -2.01 6.22 -3.15
C PHE A 108 -1.12 6.60 -1.96
N CYS A 109 -0.31 5.67 -1.46
CA CYS A 109 0.58 5.91 -0.33
C CYS A 109 2.06 5.88 -0.75
N VAL A 110 2.88 6.68 -0.07
CA VAL A 110 4.35 6.64 -0.13
C VAL A 110 4.86 6.34 1.26
N LEU A 111 5.51 5.20 1.44
CA LEU A 111 5.83 4.64 2.75
C LEU A 111 7.21 3.97 2.80
N PRO A 112 7.77 3.72 4.01
CA PRO A 112 9.00 2.96 4.15
C PRO A 112 8.85 1.50 3.70
N PRO A 113 9.95 0.77 3.46
CA PRO A 113 9.93 -0.60 2.93
C PRO A 113 8.98 -1.52 3.67
N GLN A 114 8.16 -2.25 2.92
CA GLN A 114 7.19 -3.23 3.42
C GLN A 114 7.60 -4.65 3.08
N ARG A 115 8.25 -4.83 1.93
CA ARG A 115 8.63 -6.16 1.44
C ARG A 115 10.08 -6.47 1.83
N GLN A 116 10.30 -7.72 2.22
CA GLN A 116 11.63 -8.21 2.63
C GLN A 116 12.67 -8.16 1.51
N ASP A 117 12.24 -8.20 0.25
CA ASP A 117 13.11 -8.16 -0.92
C ASP A 117 13.49 -6.73 -1.34
N PHE A 118 13.04 -5.68 -0.63
CA PHE A 118 13.53 -4.33 -0.88
C PHE A 118 15.03 -4.24 -0.49
N PRO A 119 15.91 -3.63 -1.32
CA PRO A 119 15.65 -2.75 -2.46
C PRO A 119 15.75 -3.42 -3.85
N ALA A 120 15.64 -4.75 -3.96
CA ALA A 120 15.78 -5.44 -5.25
C ALA A 120 14.80 -4.87 -6.31
N HIS A 121 15.25 -4.77 -7.56
CA HIS A 121 14.44 -4.23 -8.68
C HIS A 121 13.84 -2.83 -8.46
N SER A 122 14.38 -2.04 -7.54
CA SER A 122 13.91 -0.66 -7.33
C SER A 122 14.45 0.28 -8.39
N ASN A 123 13.65 1.27 -8.75
CA ASN A 123 14.15 2.40 -9.54
C ASN A 123 15.08 3.24 -8.67
N VAL A 124 16.07 3.86 -9.31
CA VAL A 124 17.02 4.75 -8.65
C VAL A 124 16.80 6.16 -9.20
N TRP A 125 16.43 7.09 -8.33
CA TRP A 125 16.12 8.47 -8.68
C TRP A 125 17.24 9.39 -8.21
N ARG A 126 17.66 10.33 -9.07
CA ARG A 126 18.72 11.31 -8.77
C ARG A 126 18.14 12.65 -8.42
#